data_AF-K3X0K0-F1
#
_entry.id   AF-K3X0K0-F1
#
_cell.length_a   1.000
_cell.length_b   1.000
_cell.length_c   1.000
_cell.angle_alpha   90.00
_cell.angle_beta   90.00
_cell.angle_gamma   90.00
#
_symmetry.space_group_name_H-M   'P 1'
#
loop_
_entity.id
_entity.type
_entity.pdbx_description
1 polymer ?
#
loop_
_entity_poly.entity_id
_entity_poly.type
_entity_poly.pdbx_seq_one_letter_code
_entity_poly.pdbx_strand_id
1 'polypeptide(L)'
;MIQQWAEMQACVNTNSLLRIVGARGSGKSCTAFAFACTLARAKWDVLWMHYSAQEMAFDAFIHQYDMVPQLDKLLRSTTNATVLIFDAKMMSSEAVKEAHLLCKLCRKQDKHKRRLVWICVAGSFSTMGENMEFQLALWTIEEYITAVQHDAFFDHVKRLFSSSDATREKRVELVKAKYFAAGGNSRLMFGSTTDVAIKSL
;
A
#
# COMPACT_ATOMS: atom_id res chain seq x y z
N MET A 1 -14.53 1.58 3.71
CA MET A 1 -13.73 0.43 4.19
C MET A 1 -14.31 -0.93 3.78
N ILE A 2 -15.61 -1.21 4.00
CA ILE A 2 -16.24 -2.53 3.71
C ILE A 2 -16.15 -2.95 2.23
N GLN A 3 -16.35 -2.03 1.28
CA GLN A 3 -16.27 -2.33 -0.15
C GLN A 3 -14.83 -2.65 -0.59
N GLN A 4 -13.86 -1.85 -0.13
CA GLN A 4 -12.44 -2.03 -0.41
C GLN A 4 -11.96 -3.41 0.07
N TRP A 5 -12.45 -3.81 1.24
CA TRP A 5 -12.21 -5.12 1.83
C TRP A 5 -12.79 -6.26 0.98
N ALA A 6 -14.05 -6.13 0.55
CA ALA A 6 -14.72 -7.15 -0.27
C ALA A 6 -14.00 -7.40 -1.60
N GLU A 7 -13.49 -6.34 -2.25
CA GLU A 7 -12.76 -6.47 -3.51
C GLU A 7 -11.39 -7.16 -3.35
N MET A 8 -10.67 -6.84 -2.28
CA MET A 8 -9.40 -7.52 -1.97
C MET A 8 -9.62 -8.99 -1.60
N GLN A 9 -10.69 -9.29 -0.86
CA GLN A 9 -11.08 -10.65 -0.53
C GLN A 9 -11.52 -11.44 -1.79
N ALA A 10 -12.26 -10.79 -2.69
CA ALA A 10 -12.67 -11.37 -3.97
C ALA A 10 -11.46 -11.78 -4.82
N CYS A 11 -10.41 -10.95 -4.87
CA CYS A 11 -9.16 -11.30 -5.54
C CYS A 11 -8.54 -12.59 -4.98
N VAL A 12 -8.46 -12.72 -3.65
CA VAL A 12 -7.90 -13.90 -3.00
C VAL A 12 -8.72 -15.15 -3.33
N ASN A 13 -10.05 -15.03 -3.35
CA ASN A 13 -10.97 -16.14 -3.58
C ASN A 13 -11.05 -16.58 -5.06
N THR A 14 -10.88 -15.66 -6.00
CA THR A 14 -11.02 -15.91 -7.46
C THR A 14 -9.70 -16.22 -8.15
N ASN A 15 -8.59 -16.16 -7.42
CA ASN A 15 -7.23 -16.35 -7.96
C ASN A 15 -6.85 -15.29 -9.01
N SER A 16 -7.57 -14.17 -9.03
CA SER A 16 -7.31 -13.04 -9.90
C SER A 16 -6.05 -12.29 -9.49
N LEU A 17 -5.52 -11.49 -10.41
CA LEU A 17 -4.50 -10.50 -10.09
C LEU A 17 -5.23 -9.22 -9.68
N LEU A 18 -4.95 -8.66 -8.50
CA LEU A 18 -5.51 -7.38 -8.09
C LEU A 18 -4.52 -6.25 -8.36
N ARG A 19 -5.01 -5.18 -8.99
CA ARG A 19 -4.30 -3.91 -9.12
C ARG A 19 -4.95 -2.88 -8.21
N ILE A 20 -4.19 -2.35 -7.26
CA ILE A 20 -4.61 -1.19 -6.47
C ILE A 20 -4.03 0.05 -7.16
N VAL A 21 -4.91 0.86 -7.74
CA VAL A 21 -4.56 2.05 -8.52
C VAL A 21 -5.10 3.30 -7.85
N GLY A 22 -4.47 4.45 -8.11
CA GLY A 22 -4.89 5.71 -7.51
C GLY A 22 -3.77 6.75 -7.50
N ALA A 23 -4.14 7.99 -7.17
CA ALA A 23 -3.22 9.12 -7.12
C ALA A 23 -2.08 8.88 -6.11
N ARG A 24 -0.96 9.59 -6.29
CA ARG A 24 0.12 9.57 -5.30
C ARG A 24 -0.41 10.10 -3.97
N GLY A 25 -0.20 9.35 -2.89
CA GLY A 25 -0.72 9.71 -1.58
C GLY A 25 -2.17 9.28 -1.31
N SER A 26 -2.80 8.45 -2.15
CA SER A 26 -4.13 7.88 -1.81
C SER A 26 -4.09 6.78 -0.74
N GLY A 27 -2.90 6.34 -0.31
CA GLY A 27 -2.75 5.32 0.73
C GLY A 27 -2.70 3.87 0.24
N LYS A 28 -2.44 3.64 -1.06
CA LYS A 28 -2.45 2.28 -1.67
C LYS A 28 -1.59 1.25 -0.91
N SER A 29 -0.35 1.60 -0.58
CA SER A 29 0.55 0.74 0.21
C SER A 29 -0.04 0.45 1.60
N CYS A 30 -0.60 1.45 2.28
CA CYS A 30 -1.27 1.22 3.57
C CYS A 30 -2.49 0.32 3.43
N THR A 31 -3.30 0.46 2.38
CA THR A 31 -4.47 -0.39 2.16
C THR A 31 -4.06 -1.84 1.91
N ALA A 32 -3.04 -2.07 1.08
CA ALA A 32 -2.50 -3.41 0.84
C ALA A 32 -1.86 -4.01 2.11
N PHE A 33 -1.18 -3.19 2.91
CA PHE A 33 -0.59 -3.61 4.18
C PHE A 33 -1.67 -4.00 5.20
N ALA A 34 -2.70 -3.17 5.36
CA ALA A 34 -3.84 -3.49 6.22
C ALA A 34 -4.50 -4.82 5.81
N PHE A 35 -4.67 -5.04 4.50
CA PHE A 35 -5.16 -6.31 3.96
C PHE A 35 -4.23 -7.49 4.24
N ALA A 36 -2.92 -7.30 4.11
CA ALA A 36 -1.94 -8.32 4.46
C ALA A 36 -1.99 -8.70 5.95
N CYS A 37 -2.24 -7.74 6.84
CA CYS A 37 -2.32 -7.95 8.29
C CYS A 37 -3.50 -8.84 8.70
N THR A 38 -4.60 -8.77 7.97
CA THR A 38 -5.85 -9.49 8.25
C THR A 38 -5.88 -10.93 7.71
N LEU A 39 -4.92 -11.33 6.89
CA LEU A 39 -4.85 -12.71 6.36
C LEU A 39 -4.45 -13.70 7.47
N ALA A 40 -5.20 -14.81 7.57
CA ALA A 40 -4.90 -15.87 8.51
C ALA A 40 -3.55 -16.54 8.20
N ARG A 41 -2.59 -16.43 9.13
CA ARG A 41 -1.20 -16.93 8.96
C ARG A 41 -1.10 -18.44 8.86
N ALA A 42 -2.08 -19.18 9.40
CA ALA A 42 -2.18 -20.62 9.22
C ALA A 42 -2.50 -21.04 7.77
N LYS A 43 -2.93 -20.09 6.92
CA LYS A 43 -3.35 -20.35 5.53
C LYS A 43 -2.53 -19.56 4.51
N TRP A 44 -2.01 -18.40 4.90
CA TRP A 44 -1.39 -17.45 3.97
C TRP A 44 -0.01 -16.98 4.43
N ASP A 45 0.97 -17.21 3.57
CA ASP A 45 2.26 -16.52 3.60
C ASP A 45 2.11 -15.19 2.85
N VAL A 46 2.60 -14.09 3.43
CA VAL A 46 2.63 -12.80 2.73
C VAL A 46 4.07 -12.49 2.40
N LEU A 47 4.32 -12.26 1.11
CA LEU A 47 5.59 -11.76 0.61
C LEU A 47 5.38 -10.33 0.12
N TRP A 48 6.03 -9.36 0.77
CA TRP A 48 6.01 -7.97 0.35
C TRP A 48 7.29 -7.61 -0.36
N MET A 49 7.22 -7.10 -1.59
CA MET A 49 8.35 -6.58 -2.34
C MET A 49 8.19 -5.08 -2.54
N HIS A 50 9.03 -4.30 -1.89
CA HIS A 50 9.09 -2.85 -2.09
C HIS A 50 10.28 -2.50 -2.98
N TYR A 51 10.04 -1.76 -4.07
CA TYR A 51 11.13 -1.22 -4.89
C TYR A 51 11.43 0.22 -4.50
N SER A 52 12.62 0.44 -3.93
CA SER A 52 13.15 1.76 -3.63
C SER A 52 14.03 2.25 -4.78
N ALA A 53 13.60 3.31 -5.48
CA ALA A 53 14.40 3.92 -6.54
C ALA A 53 15.68 4.61 -6.01
N GLN A 54 15.70 5.00 -4.72
CA GLN A 54 16.88 5.60 -4.10
C GLN A 54 17.97 4.57 -3.81
N GLU A 55 17.56 3.37 -3.40
CA GLU A 55 18.48 2.29 -3.04
C GLU A 55 18.70 1.30 -4.19
N MET A 56 17.93 1.45 -5.28
CA MET A 56 17.82 0.53 -6.40
C MET A 56 17.67 -0.94 -5.97
N ALA A 57 16.99 -1.16 -4.84
CA ALA A 57 16.90 -2.45 -4.18
C ALA A 57 15.44 -2.87 -3.96
N PHE A 58 15.25 -4.17 -3.78
CA PHE A 58 13.99 -4.77 -3.36
C PHE A 58 14.07 -5.17 -1.90
N ASP A 59 13.18 -4.61 -1.09
CA ASP A 59 12.95 -5.12 0.25
C ASP A 59 11.87 -6.20 0.17
N ALA A 60 12.27 -7.44 0.42
CA ALA A 60 11.41 -8.60 0.36
C ALA A 60 11.13 -9.12 1.78
N PHE A 61 9.90 -8.97 2.27
CA PHE A 61 9.53 -9.37 3.63
C PHE A 61 8.66 -10.62 3.61
N ILE A 62 9.17 -11.72 4.18
CA ILE A 62 8.36 -12.86 4.66
C ILE A 62 8.71 -13.03 6.12
N HIS A 63 7.94 -12.44 7.04
CA HIS A 63 8.19 -12.56 8.49
C HIS A 63 9.68 -12.32 8.86
N GLN A 64 10.02 -11.07 9.22
CA GLN A 64 11.39 -10.51 9.43
C GLN A 64 12.12 -10.04 8.15
N TYR A 65 12.94 -9.02 8.38
CA TYR A 65 13.49 -8.02 7.46
C TYR A 65 14.72 -8.49 6.68
N ASP A 66 14.71 -9.69 6.11
CA ASP A 66 15.87 -10.20 5.36
C ASP A 66 15.73 -9.99 3.85
N MET A 67 16.58 -9.12 3.30
CA MET A 67 16.77 -8.95 1.86
C MET A 67 17.18 -10.29 1.21
N VAL A 68 16.38 -10.78 0.26
CA VAL A 68 16.72 -12.02 -0.47
C VAL A 68 17.23 -11.70 -1.87
N PRO A 69 18.46 -12.12 -2.23
CA PRO A 69 19.05 -11.82 -3.55
C PRO A 69 18.38 -12.55 -4.72
N GLN A 70 17.46 -13.50 -4.47
CA GLN A 70 16.79 -14.30 -5.50
C GLN A 70 15.32 -14.55 -5.14
N LEU A 71 14.41 -13.87 -5.85
CA LEU A 71 12.96 -13.98 -5.70
C LEU A 71 12.46 -15.42 -5.84
N ASP A 72 13.05 -16.22 -6.73
CA ASP A 72 12.61 -17.59 -6.96
C ASP A 72 12.84 -18.52 -5.73
N LYS A 73 13.94 -18.32 -5.01
CA LYS A 73 14.28 -19.05 -3.78
C LYS A 73 13.31 -18.67 -2.67
N LEU A 74 12.98 -17.38 -2.56
CA LEU A 74 12.00 -16.87 -1.60
C LEU A 74 10.58 -17.41 -1.86
N LEU A 75 10.21 -17.54 -3.14
CA LEU A 75 8.93 -18.13 -3.53
C LEU A 75 8.87 -19.64 -3.33
N ARG A 76 10.02 -20.32 -3.30
CA ARG A 76 10.12 -21.75 -3.00
C ARG A 76 10.13 -22.04 -1.49
N SER A 77 10.49 -21.07 -0.65
CA SER A 77 10.49 -21.24 0.80
C SER A 77 9.10 -21.10 1.44
N THR A 78 8.07 -20.71 0.69
CA THR A 78 6.71 -20.59 1.23
C THR A 78 6.05 -21.96 1.41
N THR A 79 5.52 -22.18 2.61
CA THR A 79 4.85 -23.43 2.99
C THR A 79 3.37 -23.38 2.61
N ASN A 80 2.73 -22.24 2.84
CA ASN A 80 1.30 -22.04 2.64
C ASN A 80 0.98 -21.46 1.26
N ALA A 81 -0.30 -21.16 1.02
CA ALA A 81 -0.66 -20.31 -0.11
C ALA A 81 -0.03 -18.92 0.08
N THR A 82 0.49 -18.31 -0.97
CA THR A 82 1.26 -17.07 -0.89
C THR A 82 0.49 -15.92 -1.51
N VAL A 83 0.40 -14.80 -0.80
CA VAL A 83 0.02 -13.49 -1.35
C VAL A 83 1.30 -12.70 -1.58
N LEU A 84 1.60 -12.45 -2.85
CA LEU A 84 2.71 -11.61 -3.28
C LEU A 84 2.21 -10.18 -3.45
N ILE A 85 2.77 -9.24 -2.71
CA ILE A 85 2.47 -7.81 -2.81
C ILE A 85 3.67 -7.12 -3.44
N PHE A 86 3.45 -6.49 -4.59
CA PHE A 86 4.48 -5.71 -5.27
C PHE A 86 4.17 -4.21 -5.17
N ASP A 87 5.02 -3.47 -4.46
CA ASP A 87 4.89 -2.04 -4.21
C ASP A 87 6.04 -1.25 -4.86
N ALA A 88 5.80 -0.74 -6.07
CA ALA A 88 6.78 0.04 -6.82
C ALA A 88 6.29 1.47 -7.09
N LYS A 89 7.12 2.46 -6.72
CA LYS A 89 6.82 3.89 -6.89
C LYS A 89 7.05 4.39 -8.33
N MET A 90 7.93 3.74 -9.08
CA MET A 90 8.21 4.04 -10.49
C MET A 90 8.17 2.76 -11.32
N MET A 91 7.41 2.79 -12.42
CA MET A 91 7.15 1.63 -13.26
C MET A 91 8.04 1.53 -14.52
N SER A 92 8.86 2.54 -14.79
CA SER A 92 9.69 2.60 -16.01
C SER A 92 11.04 1.91 -15.89
N SER A 93 11.52 1.60 -14.68
CA SER A 93 12.80 0.91 -14.48
C SER A 93 12.75 -0.51 -15.05
N GLU A 94 13.80 -0.92 -15.75
CA GLU A 94 13.88 -2.27 -16.34
C GLU A 94 13.86 -3.35 -15.26
N ALA A 95 14.49 -3.10 -14.10
CA ALA A 95 14.45 -3.99 -12.94
C ALA A 95 13.02 -4.22 -12.42
N VAL A 96 12.18 -3.18 -12.48
CA VAL A 96 10.78 -3.25 -12.05
C VAL A 96 9.94 -4.05 -13.05
N LYS A 97 10.21 -3.92 -14.35
CA LYS A 97 9.56 -4.74 -15.39
C LYS A 97 9.97 -6.21 -15.29
N GLU A 98 11.25 -6.48 -15.02
CA GLU A 98 11.77 -7.83 -14.83
C GLU A 98 11.14 -8.49 -13.60
N ALA A 99 11.12 -7.80 -12.46
CA ALA A 99 10.47 -8.29 -11.24
C ALA A 99 8.96 -8.56 -11.48
N HIS A 100 8.27 -7.69 -12.22
CA HIS A 100 6.87 -7.94 -12.63
C HIS A 100 6.72 -9.25 -13.40
N LEU A 101 7.58 -9.46 -14.40
CA LEU A 101 7.54 -10.63 -15.24
C LEU A 101 7.78 -11.90 -14.41
N LEU A 102 8.76 -11.88 -13.51
CA LEU A 102 9.04 -12.97 -12.58
C LEU A 102 7.83 -13.28 -11.67
N CYS A 103 7.18 -12.26 -11.11
CA CYS A 103 5.96 -12.43 -10.31
C CYS A 103 4.84 -13.11 -11.10
N LYS A 104 4.64 -12.68 -12.36
CA LYS A 104 3.64 -13.26 -13.26
C LYS A 104 3.96 -14.70 -13.61
N LEU A 105 5.21 -15.01 -13.93
CA LEU A 105 5.67 -16.37 -14.24
C LEU A 105 5.51 -17.28 -13.02
N CYS A 106 5.91 -16.80 -11.84
CA CYS A 106 5.70 -17.50 -10.58
C CYS A 106 4.22 -17.82 -10.32
N ARG A 107 3.32 -16.84 -10.49
CA ARG A 107 1.87 -17.08 -10.37
C ARG A 107 1.38 -18.13 -11.37
N LYS A 108 1.86 -18.10 -12.62
CA LYS A 108 1.43 -19.05 -13.67
C LYS A 108 1.81 -20.49 -13.35
N GLN A 109 2.91 -20.74 -12.64
CA GLN A 109 3.33 -22.08 -12.25
C GLN A 109 2.36 -22.75 -11.27
N ASP A 110 1.73 -21.98 -10.38
CA ASP A 110 0.74 -22.52 -9.43
C ASP A 110 -0.29 -21.44 -9.05
N LYS A 111 -1.31 -21.29 -9.91
CA LYS A 111 -2.41 -20.34 -9.72
C LYS A 111 -3.26 -20.65 -8.50
N HIS A 112 -3.15 -21.83 -7.86
CA HIS A 112 -3.95 -22.17 -6.67
C HIS A 112 -3.20 -21.84 -5.38
N LYS A 113 -1.88 -22.05 -5.36
CA LYS A 113 -1.01 -21.69 -4.24
C LYS A 113 -0.59 -20.22 -4.26
N ARG A 114 -0.58 -19.54 -5.41
CA ARG A 114 0.01 -18.19 -5.53
C ARG A 114 -1.01 -17.15 -5.97
N ARG A 115 -1.14 -16.08 -5.18
CA ARG A 115 -1.95 -14.88 -5.45
C ARG A 115 -1.02 -13.69 -5.63
N LEU A 116 -1.36 -12.81 -6.56
CA LEU A 116 -0.57 -11.60 -6.84
C LEU A 116 -1.44 -10.36 -6.65
N VAL A 117 -1.02 -9.52 -5.71
CA VAL A 117 -1.55 -8.18 -5.48
C VAL A 117 -0.48 -7.19 -5.93
N TRP A 118 -0.89 -6.27 -6.78
CA TRP A 118 -0.04 -5.34 -7.47
C TRP A 118 -0.43 -3.91 -7.11
N ILE A 119 0.51 -3.12 -6.58
CA ILE A 119 0.26 -1.73 -6.19
C ILE A 119 0.85 -0.82 -7.26
N CYS A 120 0.01 0.06 -7.83
CA CYS A 120 0.37 0.90 -8.96
C CYS A 120 -0.06 2.36 -8.78
N VAL A 121 0.71 3.30 -9.32
CA VAL A 121 0.22 4.65 -9.58
C VAL A 121 -0.67 4.63 -10.82
N ALA A 122 -1.79 5.36 -10.80
CA ALA A 122 -2.67 5.48 -11.97
C ALA A 122 -1.88 6.03 -13.18
N GLY A 123 -2.01 5.38 -14.35
CA GLY A 123 -1.38 5.79 -15.61
C GLY A 123 -0.26 4.88 -16.14
N SER A 124 0.18 3.86 -15.41
CA SER A 124 1.37 3.08 -15.83
C SER A 124 1.12 1.80 -16.63
N PHE A 125 -0.12 1.36 -16.87
CA PHE A 125 -0.36 0.12 -17.64
C PHE A 125 -1.73 0.10 -18.32
N SER A 126 -1.73 0.05 -19.65
CA SER A 126 -2.86 -0.39 -20.47
C SER A 126 -2.99 -1.93 -20.43
N THR A 127 -4.21 -2.36 -20.09
CA THR A 127 -4.90 -3.62 -20.42
C THR A 127 -4.09 -4.91 -20.69
N MET A 128 -4.35 -5.95 -19.88
CA MET A 128 -4.57 -7.34 -20.36
C MET A 128 -5.42 -8.11 -19.35
N GLY A 129 -6.41 -8.87 -19.85
CA GLY A 129 -7.48 -9.52 -19.09
C GLY A 129 -7.01 -10.55 -18.05
N GLU A 130 -7.84 -10.75 -17.03
CA GLU A 130 -7.64 -11.42 -15.72
C GLU A 130 -7.33 -10.49 -14.52
N ASN A 131 -7.20 -9.18 -14.74
CA ASN A 131 -6.88 -8.24 -13.66
C ASN A 131 -8.14 -7.63 -13.07
N MET A 132 -8.36 -7.82 -11.76
CA MET A 132 -9.24 -6.95 -10.99
C MET A 132 -8.51 -5.62 -10.77
N GLU A 133 -9.20 -4.51 -10.96
CA GLU A 133 -8.66 -3.18 -10.71
C GLU A 133 -9.50 -2.49 -9.66
N PHE A 134 -8.85 -2.05 -8.58
CA PHE A 134 -9.46 -1.31 -7.49
C PHE A 134 -8.88 0.11 -7.47
N GLN A 135 -9.75 1.08 -7.79
CA GLN A 135 -9.42 2.50 -7.77
C GLN A 135 -9.59 3.06 -6.36
N LEU A 136 -8.45 3.35 -5.73
CA LEU A 136 -8.40 3.99 -4.43
C LEU A 136 -8.41 5.52 -4.60
N ALA A 137 -9.52 6.13 -4.19
CA ALA A 137 -9.68 7.58 -4.11
C ALA A 137 -8.73 8.20 -3.07
N LEU A 138 -8.47 9.51 -3.22
CA LEU A 138 -7.87 10.29 -2.15
C LEU A 138 -8.85 10.36 -0.97
N TRP A 139 -8.29 10.48 0.23
CA TRP A 139 -9.12 10.57 1.44
C TRP A 139 -9.87 11.90 1.48
N THR A 140 -11.11 11.86 1.94
CA THR A 140 -11.89 13.07 2.21
C THR A 140 -11.47 13.69 3.54
N ILE A 141 -11.84 14.95 3.73
CA ILE A 141 -11.58 15.65 4.99
C ILE A 141 -12.31 14.99 6.17
N GLU A 142 -13.50 14.43 5.94
CA GLU A 142 -14.29 13.70 6.93
C GLU A 142 -13.58 12.41 7.36
N GLU A 143 -12.97 11.69 6.41
CA GLU A 143 -12.18 10.48 6.71
C GLU A 143 -10.96 10.82 7.57
N TYR A 144 -10.28 11.94 7.28
CA TYR A 144 -9.16 12.42 8.12
C TYR A 144 -9.61 12.85 9.51
N ILE A 145 -10.72 13.60 9.60
CA ILE A 145 -11.31 13.98 10.89
C ILE A 145 -11.62 12.73 11.70
N THR A 146 -12.27 11.74 11.09
CA THR A 146 -12.61 10.47 11.74
C THR A 146 -11.37 9.76 12.25
N ALA A 147 -10.30 9.68 11.46
CA ALA A 147 -9.06 9.01 11.86
C ALA A 147 -8.40 9.67 13.08
N VAL A 148 -8.31 11.01 13.12
CA VAL A 148 -7.69 11.72 14.26
C VAL A 148 -8.54 11.71 15.53
N GLN A 149 -9.80 11.27 15.46
CA GLN A 149 -10.61 11.00 16.66
C GLN A 149 -10.14 9.77 17.43
N HIS A 150 -9.33 8.90 16.81
CA HIS A 150 -8.75 7.74 17.49
C HIS A 150 -7.46 8.15 18.22
N ASP A 151 -7.47 8.12 19.55
CA ASP A 151 -6.38 8.66 20.38
C ASP A 151 -5.02 8.03 20.08
N ALA A 152 -4.96 6.69 20.05
CA ALA A 152 -3.71 6.00 19.76
C ALA A 152 -3.15 6.36 18.37
N PHE A 153 -4.01 6.64 17.39
CA PHE A 153 -3.55 7.06 16.07
C PHE A 153 -3.06 8.52 16.12
N PHE A 154 -3.84 9.41 16.73
CA PHE A 154 -3.46 10.81 16.86
C PHE A 154 -2.13 10.98 17.61
N ASP A 155 -1.89 10.21 18.66
CA ASP A 155 -0.63 10.25 19.40
C ASP A 155 0.60 9.96 18.54
N HIS A 156 0.47 9.13 17.50
CA HIS A 156 1.55 8.84 16.56
C HIS A 156 1.79 9.98 15.56
N VAL A 157 0.75 10.74 15.19
CA VAL A 157 0.82 11.74 14.12
C VAL A 157 0.80 13.18 14.62
N LYS A 158 0.47 13.45 15.90
CA LYS A 158 0.29 14.79 16.46
C LYS A 158 1.48 15.72 16.25
N ARG A 159 2.70 15.19 16.30
CA ARG A 159 3.95 15.93 16.03
C ARG A 159 4.09 16.47 14.60
N LEU A 160 3.27 15.96 13.66
CA LEU A 160 3.27 16.36 12.26
C LEU A 160 2.28 17.51 12.00
N PHE A 161 1.52 17.91 13.01
CA PHE A 161 0.67 19.08 12.99
C PHE A 161 1.36 20.24 13.73
N SER A 162 0.85 21.44 13.54
CA SER A 162 1.44 22.66 14.13
C SER A 162 1.26 22.76 15.65
N SER A 163 0.48 21.88 16.27
CA SER A 163 0.31 21.81 17.72
C SER A 163 0.15 20.34 18.16
N SER A 164 1.05 19.88 19.04
CA SER A 164 1.07 18.50 19.55
C SER A 164 0.12 18.27 20.72
N ASP A 165 -0.19 19.31 21.50
CA ASP A 165 -1.01 19.20 22.73
C ASP A 165 -2.47 19.59 22.48
N ALA A 166 -3.03 19.09 21.37
CA ALA A 166 -4.37 19.42 20.94
C ALA A 166 -5.43 18.57 21.67
N THR A 167 -6.41 19.25 22.27
CA THR A 167 -7.66 18.61 22.71
C THR A 167 -8.40 18.01 21.51
N ARG A 168 -9.33 17.10 21.76
CA ARG A 168 -10.06 16.36 20.72
C ARG A 168 -10.79 17.29 19.74
N GLU A 169 -11.30 18.40 20.24
CA GLU A 169 -11.98 19.46 19.46
C GLU A 169 -10.98 20.18 18.55
N LYS A 170 -9.79 20.51 19.06
CA LYS A 170 -8.72 21.18 18.31
C LYS A 170 -8.12 20.29 17.20
N ARG A 171 -8.23 18.96 17.30
CA ARG A 171 -7.77 18.04 16.24
C ARG A 171 -8.47 18.31 14.90
N VAL A 172 -9.76 18.65 14.95
CA VAL A 172 -10.55 18.95 13.74
C VAL A 172 -9.99 20.18 13.04
N GLU A 173 -9.67 21.22 13.80
CA GLU A 173 -9.10 22.47 13.27
C GLU A 173 -7.72 22.24 12.66
N LEU A 174 -6.86 21.46 13.33
CA LEU A 174 -5.53 21.10 12.82
C LEU A 174 -5.61 20.31 11.50
N VAL A 175 -6.54 19.35 11.41
CA VAL A 175 -6.77 18.60 10.17
C VAL A 175 -7.26 19.53 9.07
N LYS A 176 -8.25 20.37 9.34
CA LYS A 176 -8.79 21.32 8.34
C LYS A 176 -7.72 22.27 7.82
N ALA A 177 -6.92 22.85 8.72
CA ALA A 177 -5.84 23.76 8.35
C ALA A 177 -4.80 23.08 7.45
N LYS A 178 -4.39 21.85 7.79
CA LYS A 178 -3.39 21.13 7.01
C LYS A 178 -3.95 20.59 5.68
N TYR A 179 -5.22 20.16 5.68
CA TYR A 179 -5.90 19.66 4.48
C TYR A 179 -5.97 20.71 3.37
N PHE A 180 -6.02 22.00 3.73
CA PHE A 180 -5.96 23.08 2.73
C PHE A 180 -4.68 23.03 1.87
N ALA A 181 -3.54 22.68 2.47
CA ALA A 181 -2.26 22.57 1.75
C ALA A 181 -2.02 21.16 1.19
N ALA A 182 -2.33 20.12 1.97
CA ALA A 182 -2.06 18.73 1.61
C ALA A 182 -3.12 18.13 0.65
N GLY A 183 -4.32 18.72 0.62
CA GLY A 183 -5.50 18.12 0.01
C GLY A 183 -5.76 16.71 0.55
N GLY A 184 -6.26 15.84 -0.32
CA GLY A 184 -6.51 14.44 0.00
C GLY A 184 -5.28 13.54 0.12
N ASN A 185 -4.05 14.08 0.07
CA ASN A 185 -2.80 13.30 0.05
C ASN A 185 -2.38 12.85 1.46
N SER A 186 -2.55 11.56 1.77
CA SER A 186 -2.29 10.99 3.09
C SER A 186 -0.82 11.04 3.49
N ARG A 187 0.10 11.05 2.51
CA ARG A 187 1.53 11.19 2.79
C ARG A 187 1.85 12.58 3.30
N LEU A 188 1.21 13.62 2.77
CA LEU A 188 1.37 14.98 3.26
C LEU A 188 0.62 15.19 4.58
N MET A 189 -0.58 14.61 4.71
CA MET A 189 -1.38 14.72 5.93
C MET A 189 -0.73 14.04 7.15
N PHE A 190 -0.18 12.84 7.00
CA PHE A 190 0.29 12.02 8.12
C PHE A 190 1.75 11.53 8.00
N GLY A 191 2.47 11.92 6.95
CA GLY A 191 3.89 11.57 6.77
C GLY A 191 4.84 12.76 6.75
N SER A 192 4.32 13.98 6.71
CA SER A 192 5.10 15.22 6.64
C SER A 192 4.57 16.25 7.63
N THR A 193 5.38 17.23 8.04
CA THR A 193 4.89 18.36 8.86
C THR A 193 4.01 19.30 8.02
N THR A 194 3.21 20.15 8.68
CA THR A 194 2.41 21.19 8.00
C THR A 194 3.27 22.06 7.09
N ASP A 195 4.46 22.49 7.54
CA ASP A 195 5.35 23.34 6.75
C ASP A 195 5.84 22.66 5.47
N VAL A 196 6.13 21.36 5.53
CA VAL A 196 6.55 20.58 4.35
C VAL A 196 5.38 20.44 3.38
N ALA A 197 4.15 20.25 3.88
CA ALA A 197 2.97 20.18 3.02
C ALA A 197 2.74 21.49 2.28
N ILE A 198 2.87 22.65 2.96
CA ILE A 198 2.76 23.98 2.35
C ILE A 198 3.82 24.20 1.27
N LYS A 199 5.07 23.77 1.49
CA LYS A 199 6.17 23.90 0.53
C LYS A 199 6.08 22.95 -0.66
N SER A 200 5.15 21.99 -0.63
CA SER A 200 4.95 21.01 -1.71
C SER A 200 3.87 21.44 -2.72
N LEU A 201 3.26 22.61 -2.50
CA LEU A 201 2.40 23.32 -3.45
C LEU A 201 3.25 23.98 -4.55
#